data_AF-A0A7S0FLZ1-F1
#
_entry.id   AF-A0A7S0FLZ1-F1
#
_cell.length_a   1.000
_cell.length_b   1.000
_cell.length_c   1.000
_cell.angle_alpha   90.00
_cell.angle_beta   90.00
_cell.angle_gamma   90.00
#
_symmetry.space_group_name_H-M   'P 1'
#
loop_
_entity.id
_entity.type
_entity.pdbx_description
1 polymer ?
#
loop_
_entity_poly.entity_id
_entity_poly.type
_entity_poly.pdbx_seq_one_letter_code
_entity_poly.pdbx_strand_id
1 'polypeptide(L)'
;CDAIVVSNHGGRQFDGAPPAIEALPAVVAAVGGKIPVFVDTGVRCSTDVVKAMCLGANGVLLGRPPLWALACGGSESLKRMLCQLKDDIKADMMSLGVKKISELKPKLIWP
;
A
#
# COMPACT_ATOMS: atom_id res chain seq x y z
N CYS A 1 12.58 15.67 -8.41
CA CYS A 1 11.90 14.93 -7.33
C CYS A 1 12.44 13.52 -7.33
N ASP A 2 12.74 12.95 -6.17
CA ASP A 2 13.34 11.61 -6.08
C ASP A 2 12.30 10.48 -5.94
N ALA A 3 11.05 10.83 -5.63
CA ALA A 3 9.93 9.90 -5.51
C ALA A 3 8.59 10.63 -5.66
N ILE A 4 7.51 9.87 -5.86
CA ILE A 4 6.12 10.34 -5.82
C ILE A 4 5.33 9.50 -4.83
N VAL A 5 4.42 10.12 -4.08
CA VAL A 5 3.40 9.42 -3.26
C VAL A 5 2.02 9.76 -3.83
N VAL A 6 1.29 8.75 -4.32
CA VAL A 6 -0.10 8.89 -4.74
C VAL A 6 -0.98 8.93 -3.48
N SER A 7 -1.58 10.09 -3.22
CA SER A 7 -2.34 10.35 -1.99
C SER A 7 -3.46 11.35 -2.26
N ASN A 8 -4.61 11.16 -1.62
CA ASN A 8 -5.64 12.19 -1.47
C ASN A 8 -5.71 12.72 -0.03
N HIS A 9 -4.60 12.58 0.71
CA HIS A 9 -4.45 12.96 2.11
C HIS A 9 -5.44 12.24 3.05
N GLY A 10 -5.74 10.98 2.76
CA GLY A 10 -6.68 10.19 3.54
C GLY A 10 -8.14 10.67 3.46
N GLY A 11 -8.50 11.35 2.35
CA GLY A 11 -9.82 11.94 2.11
C GLY A 11 -10.09 13.22 2.92
N ARG A 12 -9.05 13.99 3.25
CA ARG A 12 -9.16 15.14 4.17
C ARG A 12 -8.93 16.50 3.53
N GLN A 13 -8.57 16.54 2.24
CA GLN A 13 -8.28 17.77 1.52
C GLN A 13 -9.41 18.08 0.53
N PHE A 14 -9.38 17.49 -0.67
CA PHE A 14 -10.45 17.61 -1.64
C PHE A 14 -11.27 16.33 -1.68
N ASP A 15 -12.54 16.40 -1.26
CA ASP A 15 -13.43 15.24 -1.11
C ASP A 15 -13.80 14.60 -2.46
N GLY A 16 -13.85 15.40 -3.54
CA GLY A 16 -14.10 14.91 -4.90
C GLY A 16 -12.89 14.25 -5.57
N ALA A 17 -11.76 14.09 -4.88
CA ALA A 17 -10.59 13.40 -5.43
C ALA A 17 -10.86 11.89 -5.54
N PRO A 18 -10.32 11.22 -6.58
CA PRO A 18 -10.47 9.76 -6.70
C PRO A 18 -9.79 9.04 -5.52
N PRO A 19 -10.18 7.79 -5.25
CA PRO A 19 -9.41 6.90 -4.39
C PRO A 19 -7.97 6.79 -4.89
N ALA A 20 -6.99 6.91 -3.99
CA ALA A 20 -5.57 6.90 -4.36
C ALA A 20 -5.16 5.61 -5.12
N ILE A 21 -5.77 4.47 -4.78
CA ILE A 21 -5.53 3.18 -5.45
C ILE A 21 -6.00 3.16 -6.91
N GLU A 22 -7.04 3.92 -7.25
CA GLU A 22 -7.55 4.04 -8.63
C GLU A 22 -6.70 5.00 -9.47
N ALA A 23 -6.14 6.05 -8.84
CA ALA A 23 -5.22 6.96 -9.51
C ALA A 23 -3.82 6.34 -9.73
N LEU A 24 -3.43 5.36 -8.92
CA LEU A 24 -2.09 4.78 -8.91
C LEU A 24 -1.61 4.28 -10.28
N PRO A 25 -2.37 3.46 -11.05
CA PRO A 25 -1.87 2.91 -12.32
C PRO A 25 -1.52 3.98 -13.34
N ALA A 26 -2.32 5.05 -13.43
CA ALA A 26 -2.06 6.17 -14.34
C ALA A 26 -0.77 6.91 -13.96
N VAL A 27 -0.53 7.11 -12.66
CA VAL A 27 0.71 7.75 -12.16
C VAL A 27 1.92 6.86 -12.42
N VAL A 28 1.83 5.55 -12.13
CA VAL A 28 2.92 4.59 -12.40
C VAL A 28 3.28 4.59 -13.89
N ALA A 29 2.28 4.56 -14.76
CA ALA A 29 2.48 4.61 -16.21
C ALA A 29 3.18 5.91 -16.65
N ALA A 30 2.75 7.07 -16.12
CA ALA A 30 3.34 8.36 -16.45
C ALA A 30 4.79 8.50 -15.95
N VAL A 31 5.11 7.94 -14.77
CA VAL A 31 6.46 7.95 -14.20
C VAL A 31 7.41 7.06 -15.00
N GLY A 32 6.91 5.94 -15.54
CA GLY A 32 7.69 5.07 -16.41
C GLY A 32 8.94 4.49 -15.74
N GLY A 33 8.88 4.23 -14.43
CA GLY A 33 9.99 3.63 -13.66
C GLY A 33 11.20 4.54 -13.42
N LYS A 34 11.13 5.84 -13.78
CA LYS A 34 12.25 6.79 -13.59
C LYS A 34 12.56 7.07 -12.12
N ILE A 35 11.52 7.07 -11.29
CA ILE A 35 11.59 7.27 -9.84
C ILE A 35 10.58 6.35 -9.14
N PRO A 36 10.78 5.99 -7.87
CA PRO A 36 9.82 5.19 -7.13
C PRO A 36 8.48 5.91 -6.93
N VAL A 37 7.40 5.13 -6.99
CA VAL A 37 6.03 5.55 -6.75
C VAL A 37 5.50 4.80 -5.54
N PHE A 38 5.09 5.51 -4.52
CA PHE A 38 4.40 4.96 -3.35
C PHE A 38 2.92 5.34 -3.37
N VAL A 39 2.12 4.71 -2.51
CA VAL A 39 0.70 5.05 -2.35
C VAL A 39 0.31 5.03 -0.88
N ASP A 40 -0.60 5.91 -0.48
CA ASP A 40 -1.23 5.88 0.84
C ASP A 40 -2.76 5.83 0.69
N THR A 41 -3.48 6.15 1.77
CA THR A 41 -4.94 6.27 1.77
C THR A 41 -5.65 4.91 1.63
N GLY A 42 -6.36 4.52 2.68
CA GLY A 42 -7.23 3.34 2.62
C GLY A 42 -6.55 1.98 2.86
N VAL A 43 -5.22 1.88 2.97
CA VAL A 43 -4.53 0.61 3.29
C VAL A 43 -4.84 0.15 4.73
N ARG A 44 -5.50 -1.00 4.90
CA ARG A 44 -5.93 -1.55 6.21
C ARG A 44 -5.50 -2.99 6.45
N CYS A 45 -5.33 -3.79 5.41
CA CYS A 45 -4.90 -5.18 5.52
C CYS A 45 -3.76 -5.52 4.53
N SER A 46 -3.25 -6.74 4.62
CA SER A 46 -2.16 -7.23 3.78
C SER A 46 -2.53 -7.27 2.29
N THR A 47 -3.77 -7.64 1.95
CA THR A 47 -4.23 -7.72 0.56
C THR A 47 -4.31 -6.35 -0.10
N ASP A 48 -4.56 -5.27 0.65
CA ASP A 48 -4.45 -3.90 0.13
C ASP A 48 -3.01 -3.58 -0.28
N VAL A 49 -2.03 -3.99 0.53
CA VAL A 49 -0.60 -3.83 0.21
C VAL A 49 -0.26 -4.62 -1.04
N VAL A 50 -0.62 -5.90 -1.08
CA VAL A 50 -0.36 -6.78 -2.22
C VAL A 50 -1.00 -6.23 -3.50
N LYS A 51 -2.24 -5.74 -3.44
CA LYS A 51 -2.93 -5.10 -4.57
C LYS A 51 -2.18 -3.86 -5.05
N ALA A 52 -1.76 -2.97 -4.15
CA ALA A 52 -0.98 -1.79 -4.49
C ALA A 52 0.35 -2.14 -5.19
N MET A 53 1.06 -3.15 -4.67
CA MET A 53 2.29 -3.64 -5.29
C MET A 53 2.04 -4.23 -6.69
N CYS A 54 0.96 -5.01 -6.87
CA CYS A 54 0.55 -5.54 -8.17
C CYS A 54 0.21 -4.42 -9.17
N LEU A 55 -0.31 -3.28 -8.71
CA LEU A 55 -0.60 -2.09 -9.51
C LEU A 55 0.64 -1.21 -9.78
N GLY A 56 1.82 -1.63 -9.31
CA GLY A 56 3.09 -1.00 -9.64
C GLY A 56 3.63 -0.01 -8.61
N ALA A 57 3.06 0.05 -7.41
CA ALA A 57 3.70 0.78 -6.31
C ALA A 57 5.00 0.09 -5.88
N ASN A 58 5.96 0.90 -5.43
CA ASN A 58 7.20 0.48 -4.77
C ASN A 58 7.00 0.25 -3.26
N GLY A 59 5.88 0.69 -2.70
CA GLY A 59 5.51 0.49 -1.31
C GLY A 59 4.25 1.28 -0.94
N VAL A 60 3.75 1.03 0.27
CA VAL A 60 2.59 1.72 0.83
C VAL A 60 2.94 2.49 2.08
N LEU A 61 2.19 3.56 2.37
CA LEU A 61 2.31 4.31 3.62
C LEU A 61 1.02 4.14 4.45
N LEU A 62 1.20 3.98 5.76
CA LEU A 62 0.10 3.85 6.71
C LEU A 62 -0.12 5.17 7.45
N GLY A 63 -1.34 5.69 7.38
CA GLY A 63 -1.73 6.88 8.14
C GLY A 63 -2.39 6.53 9.49
N ARG A 64 -3.69 6.28 9.46
CA ARG A 64 -4.51 6.07 10.68
C ARG A 64 -4.21 4.78 11.46
N PRO A 65 -4.00 3.60 10.84
CA PRO A 65 -3.87 2.35 11.59
C PRO A 65 -2.76 2.36 12.67
N PRO A 66 -1.54 2.86 12.40
CA PRO A 66 -0.52 3.02 13.44
C PRO A 66 -0.97 3.87 14.64
N LEU A 67 -1.72 4.95 14.40
CA LEU A 67 -2.23 5.83 15.45
C LEU A 67 -3.31 5.14 16.28
N TRP A 68 -4.17 4.35 15.65
CA TRP A 68 -5.18 3.55 16.38
C TRP A 68 -4.51 2.49 17.25
N ALA A 69 -3.51 1.79 16.73
CA ALA A 69 -2.76 0.81 17.51
C ALA A 69 -2.07 1.45 18.72
N LEU A 70 -1.44 2.61 18.52
CA LEU A 70 -0.86 3.41 19.61
C LEU A 70 -1.90 3.80 20.66
N ALA A 71 -3.10 4.22 20.24
CA ALA A 71 -4.17 4.61 21.15
C ALA A 71 -4.72 3.41 21.96
N CYS A 72 -4.81 2.23 21.35
CA CYS A 72 -5.38 1.04 22.00
C CYS A 72 -4.43 0.38 23.01
N GLY A 73 -3.12 0.46 22.81
CA GLY A 73 -2.18 -0.21 23.72
C GLY A 73 -0.72 0.18 23.50
N GLY A 74 -0.49 1.44 23.14
CA GLY A 74 0.83 2.05 23.06
C GLY A 74 1.75 1.41 22.02
N SER A 75 3.06 1.53 22.26
CA SER A 75 4.12 1.04 21.38
C SER A 75 4.05 -0.46 21.14
N GLU A 76 3.63 -1.25 22.14
CA GLU A 76 3.52 -2.70 22.01
C GLU A 76 2.42 -3.10 21.02
N SER A 77 1.27 -2.41 21.07
CA SER A 77 0.18 -2.65 20.11
C SER A 77 0.57 -2.21 18.70
N LEU A 78 1.26 -1.07 18.55
CA LEU A 78 1.82 -0.64 17.27
C LEU A 78 2.80 -1.67 16.69
N LYS A 79 3.74 -2.15 17.52
CA LYS A 79 4.72 -3.17 17.12
C LYS A 79 4.03 -4.46 16.69
N ARG A 80 3.04 -4.93 17.46
CA ARG A 80 2.26 -6.13 17.13
C ARG A 80 1.52 -5.95 15.79
N MET A 81 0.87 -4.81 15.58
CA MET A 81 0.19 -4.50 14.31
C MET A 81 1.14 -4.56 13.11
N LEU A 82 2.32 -3.94 13.21
CA LEU A 82 3.31 -3.94 12.12
C LEU A 82 3.88 -5.34 11.85
N CYS A 83 4.15 -6.12 12.91
CA CYS A 83 4.59 -7.50 12.77
C CYS A 83 3.51 -8.37 12.11
N GLN A 84 2.25 -8.25 12.56
CA GLN A 84 1.14 -9.00 11.99
C GLN A 84 0.95 -8.68 10.51
N LEU A 85 0.93 -7.39 10.14
CA LEU A 85 0.79 -6.97 8.75
C LEU A 85 1.91 -7.56 7.87
N LYS A 86 3.15 -7.57 8.36
CA LYS A 86 4.30 -8.17 7.65
C LYS A 86 4.12 -9.68 7.45
N ASP A 87 3.63 -10.38 8.45
CA ASP A 87 3.44 -11.84 8.38
C ASP A 87 2.24 -12.21 7.50
N ASP A 88 1.17 -11.40 7.52
CA ASP A 88 0.02 -11.56 6.63
C ASP A 88 0.39 -11.28 5.16
N ILE A 89 1.22 -10.27 4.87
CA ILE A 89 1.75 -10.04 3.51
C ILE A 89 2.51 -11.27 3.00
N LYS A 90 3.31 -11.91 3.86
CA LYS A 90 4.01 -13.14 3.48
C LYS A 90 3.04 -14.29 3.20
N ALA A 91 2.00 -14.44 4.01
CA ALA A 91 0.96 -15.44 3.80
C ALA A 91 0.25 -15.22 2.46
N ASP A 92 -0.15 -13.99 2.14
CA ASP A 92 -0.78 -13.66 0.86
C ASP A 92 0.14 -13.95 -0.33
N MET A 93 1.43 -13.61 -0.21
CA MET A 93 2.45 -13.94 -1.22
C MET A 93 2.57 -15.46 -1.41
N MET A 94 2.54 -16.24 -0.33
CA MET A 94 2.55 -17.71 -0.42
C MET A 94 1.29 -18.25 -1.11
N SER A 95 0.11 -17.71 -0.80
CA SER A 95 -1.15 -18.08 -1.43
C SER A 95 -1.18 -17.75 -2.93
N LEU A 96 -0.52 -16.67 -3.35
CA LEU A 96 -0.35 -16.29 -4.76
C LEU A 96 0.80 -17.03 -5.46
N GLY A 97 1.56 -17.86 -4.74
CA GLY A 97 2.70 -18.59 -5.31
C GLY A 97 3.91 -17.72 -5.68
N VAL A 98 4.04 -16.53 -5.07
CA VAL A 98 5.16 -15.60 -5.31
C VAL A 98 6.18 -15.63 -4.17
N LYS A 99 7.45 -15.62 -4.53
CA LYS A 99 8.59 -15.68 -3.59
C LYS A 99 9.23 -14.31 -3.36
N LYS A 100 9.08 -13.39 -4.31
CA LYS A 100 9.68 -12.05 -4.26
C LYS A 100 8.63 -10.98 -4.48
N ILE A 101 8.78 -9.85 -3.79
CA ILE A 101 7.92 -8.66 -4.00
C ILE A 101 7.92 -8.24 -5.48
N SER A 102 9.06 -8.37 -6.17
CA SER A 102 9.19 -8.07 -7.60
C SER A 102 8.31 -8.92 -8.52
N GLU A 103 7.77 -10.05 -8.04
CA GLU A 103 6.88 -10.95 -8.77
C GLU A 103 5.40 -10.57 -8.62
N LEU A 104 5.07 -9.63 -7.73
CA LEU A 104 3.75 -9.02 -7.65
C LEU A 104 3.52 -8.19 -8.91
N LYS A 105 2.58 -8.62 -9.76
CA LYS A 105 2.31 -8.07 -11.09
C LYS A 105 0.81 -7.95 -11.32
N PRO A 106 0.36 -7.06 -12.24
CA PRO A 106 -1.06 -6.85 -12.52
C PRO A 106 -1.84 -8.14 -12.84
N LYS A 107 -1.19 -9.15 -13.44
CA LYS A 107 -1.82 -10.45 -13.76
C LYS A 107 -2.31 -11.26 -12.55
N LEU A 108 -1.88 -10.92 -11.33
CA LEU A 108 -2.25 -11.62 -10.09
C LEU A 108 -3.54 -11.09 -9.47
N ILE A 109 -4.10 -10.00 -10.00
CA ILE A 109 -5.35 -9.41 -9.55
C ILE A 109 -6.35 -9.41 -10.71
N TRP A 110 -7.63 -9.46 -10.38
CA TRP A 110 -8.69 -9.34 -11.37
C TRP A 110 -8.63 -7.94 -12.04
N PRO A 111 -8.85 -7.85 -13.37
CA PRO A 111 -8.82 -6.58 -14.10
C PRO A 111 -9.83 -5.55 -13.58
#